data_AF-A0A6J4S8T3-F1
#
_entry.id   AF-A0A6J4S8T3-F1
#
_cell.length_a   1.000
_cell.length_b   1.000
_cell.length_c   1.000
_cell.angle_alpha   90.00
_cell.angle_beta   90.00
_cell.angle_gamma   90.00
#
_symmetry.space_group_name_H-M   'P 1'
#
loop_
_entity.id
_entity.type
_entity.pdbx_description
1 polymer ?
#
loop_
_entity_poly.entity_id
_entity_poly.type
_entity_poly.pdbx_seq_one_letter_code
_entity_poly.pdbx_strand_id
1 'polypeptide(L)'
;MRGRLALACVVMAIGVFLVGGVALAASFRGTDGPDEISGTKRADTIRGLGGNDRLSGGGGDDEIYGNGGSDRINGKNGDDRIMAADGKRDIIYCGRGTDYVYADYNRYDADATDLVYYRCETIKIVNAR
;
A
#
# COMPACT_ATOMS: atom_id res chain seq x y z
N MET A 1 -0.06 -21.00 -32.81
CA MET A 1 -0.70 -20.89 -31.49
C MET A 1 -0.56 -19.45 -31.04
N ARG A 2 -1.69 -18.75 -30.90
CA ARG A 2 -1.79 -17.29 -30.83
C ARG A 2 -1.27 -16.74 -29.50
N GLY A 3 -0.46 -15.70 -29.57
CA GLY A 3 0.11 -14.99 -28.43
C GLY A 3 -0.95 -14.39 -27.52
N ARG A 4 -0.75 -14.57 -26.21
CA ARG A 4 -1.50 -13.85 -25.18
C ARG A 4 -0.85 -12.49 -24.99
N LEU A 5 -1.44 -11.47 -25.61
CA LEU A 5 -1.25 -10.09 -25.18
C LEU A 5 -1.80 -9.99 -23.77
N ALA A 6 -0.92 -9.86 -22.78
CA ALA A 6 -1.29 -9.44 -21.44
C ALA A 6 -1.71 -7.97 -21.56
N LEU A 7 -3.03 -7.75 -21.56
CA LEU A 7 -3.63 -6.43 -21.42
C LEU A 7 -3.35 -5.99 -19.97
N ALA A 8 -2.24 -5.28 -19.76
CA ALA A 8 -2.02 -4.56 -18.52
C ALA A 8 -3.14 -3.53 -18.40
N CYS A 9 -4.09 -3.81 -17.49
CA CYS A 9 -5.12 -2.87 -17.10
C CYS A 9 -4.42 -1.72 -16.38
N VAL A 10 -3.97 -0.72 -17.13
CA VAL A 10 -3.57 0.57 -16.57
C VAL A 10 -4.87 1.24 -16.15
N VAL A 11 -5.32 0.97 -14.93
CA VAL A 11 -6.37 1.75 -14.29
C VAL A 11 -5.74 3.11 -13.98
N MET A 12 -5.80 4.04 -14.95
CA MET A 12 -5.79 5.46 -14.61
C MET A 12 -7.08 5.71 -13.85
N ALA A 13 -7.03 5.56 -12.53
CA ALA A 13 -8.10 5.99 -11.65
C ALA A 13 -8.30 7.50 -11.88
N ILE A 14 -9.49 7.83 -12.39
CA ILE A 14 -10.13 9.14 -12.54
C ILE A 14 -9.19 10.31 -12.21
N GLY A 15 -8.66 10.94 -13.26
CA GLY A 15 -8.03 12.25 -13.17
C GLY A 15 -9.04 13.25 -12.61
N VAL A 16 -8.96 13.52 -11.31
CA VAL A 16 -9.50 14.74 -10.73
C VAL A 16 -8.48 15.84 -11.00
N PHE A 17 -8.61 16.48 -12.16
CA PHE A 17 -7.89 17.71 -12.48
C PHE A 17 -8.55 18.84 -11.68
N LEU A 18 -8.12 19.08 -10.43
CA LEU A 18 -8.61 20.22 -9.66
C LEU A 18 -7.97 21.50 -10.21
N VAL A 19 -8.73 22.17 -11.07
CA VAL A 19 -8.55 23.59 -11.36
C VAL A 19 -8.84 24.35 -10.07
N GLY A 20 -7.80 24.87 -9.41
CA GLY A 20 -7.93 25.84 -8.32
C GLY A 20 -8.53 25.32 -7.01
N GLY A 21 -7.71 24.69 -6.19
CA GLY A 21 -8.03 24.40 -4.79
C GLY A 21 -6.93 23.58 -4.15
N VAL A 22 -6.35 24.07 -3.05
CA VAL A 22 -5.27 23.42 -2.29
C VAL A 22 -5.75 22.07 -1.71
N ALA A 23 -5.66 21.00 -2.50
CA ALA A 23 -5.65 19.64 -1.97
C ALA A 23 -4.21 19.33 -1.55
N LEU A 24 -3.95 19.30 -0.25
CA LEU A 24 -2.63 18.97 0.29
C LEU A 24 -2.29 17.48 0.19
N ALA A 25 -3.26 16.61 -0.09
CA ALA A 25 -3.04 15.18 -0.35
C ALA A 25 -3.96 14.62 -1.43
N ALA A 26 -3.48 13.71 -2.30
CA ALA A 26 -4.34 12.98 -3.22
C ALA A 26 -4.85 11.69 -2.56
N SER A 27 -6.09 11.29 -2.88
CA SER A 27 -6.69 10.07 -2.32
C SER A 27 -6.93 9.05 -3.43
N PHE A 28 -6.34 7.87 -3.26
CA PHE A 28 -6.48 6.72 -4.14
C PHE A 28 -7.22 5.59 -3.43
N ARG A 29 -8.15 4.96 -4.15
CA ARG A 29 -8.98 3.88 -3.64
C ARG A 29 -9.10 2.78 -4.69
N GLY A 30 -8.75 1.56 -4.31
CA GLY A 30 -8.92 0.35 -5.10
C GLY A 30 -10.34 -0.20 -5.04
N THR A 31 -10.45 -1.50 -5.25
CA THR A 31 -11.65 -2.29 -5.44
C THR A 31 -11.61 -3.53 -4.54
N ASP A 32 -12.60 -4.43 -4.65
CA ASP A 32 -12.56 -5.71 -3.93
C ASP A 32 -11.72 -6.78 -4.68
N GLY A 33 -11.06 -6.39 -5.78
CA GLY A 33 -10.19 -7.24 -6.59
C GLY A 33 -8.76 -6.71 -6.64
N PRO A 34 -7.82 -7.46 -7.25
CA PRO A 34 -6.41 -7.10 -7.25
C PRO A 34 -6.14 -5.82 -8.05
N ASP A 35 -5.54 -4.84 -7.39
CA ASP A 35 -5.27 -3.52 -7.93
C ASP A 35 -3.77 -3.18 -7.99
N GLU A 36 -3.42 -2.24 -8.85
CA GLU A 36 -2.08 -1.63 -8.91
C GLU A 36 -2.23 -0.12 -8.80
N ILE A 37 -1.84 0.42 -7.64
CA ILE A 37 -2.02 1.82 -7.27
C ILE A 37 -0.65 2.45 -7.04
N SER A 38 -0.39 3.57 -7.71
CA SER A 38 0.79 4.40 -7.50
C SER A 38 0.36 5.82 -7.17
N GLY A 39 0.78 6.32 -6.02
CA GLY A 39 0.66 7.71 -5.63
C GLY A 39 1.64 8.61 -6.35
N THR A 40 1.79 9.81 -5.82
CA THR A 40 2.40 10.96 -6.47
C THR A 40 3.76 11.29 -5.84
N LYS A 41 4.18 12.56 -5.87
CA LYS A 41 5.39 13.05 -5.17
C LYS A 41 5.02 13.90 -3.95
N ARG A 42 3.75 13.86 -3.55
CA ARG A 42 3.19 14.60 -2.43
C ARG A 42 2.55 13.56 -1.50
N ALA A 43 2.31 13.96 -0.26
CA ALA A 43 1.56 13.15 0.69
C ALA A 43 0.24 12.67 0.09
N ASP A 44 -0.01 11.37 0.11
CA ASP A 44 -1.19 10.74 -0.46
C ASP A 44 -1.85 9.79 0.55
N THR A 45 -3.13 9.49 0.32
CA THR A 45 -3.86 8.45 1.05
C THR A 45 -4.26 7.35 0.08
N ILE A 46 -3.70 6.15 0.26
CA ILE A 46 -3.92 5.00 -0.61
C ILE A 46 -4.65 3.90 0.16
N ARG A 47 -5.74 3.36 -0.42
CA ARG A 47 -6.50 2.25 0.13
C ARG A 47 -6.65 1.14 -0.90
N GLY A 48 -6.07 -0.04 -0.65
CA GLY A 48 -6.20 -1.23 -1.51
C GLY A 48 -7.62 -1.80 -1.51
N LEU A 49 -8.13 -2.08 -0.30
CA LEU A 49 -9.45 -2.62 0.04
C LEU A 49 -9.48 -4.15 0.08
N GLY A 50 -9.81 -4.82 -1.02
CA GLY A 50 -9.92 -6.26 -1.06
C GLY A 50 -9.14 -6.81 -2.24
N GLY A 51 -8.52 -7.97 -2.09
CA GLY A 51 -7.70 -8.55 -3.16
C GLY A 51 -6.21 -8.40 -2.89
N ASN A 52 -5.39 -8.92 -3.78
CA ASN A 52 -3.94 -8.92 -3.59
C ASN A 52 -3.33 -7.76 -4.39
N ASP A 53 -3.02 -6.67 -3.71
CA ASP A 53 -2.73 -5.40 -4.33
C ASP A 53 -1.24 -5.13 -4.48
N ARG A 54 -0.92 -4.19 -5.36
CA ARG A 54 0.39 -3.54 -5.46
C ARG A 54 0.22 -2.05 -5.18
N LEU A 55 0.61 -1.62 -3.99
CA LEU A 55 0.44 -0.25 -3.51
C LEU A 55 1.79 0.45 -3.43
N SER A 56 1.88 1.66 -3.99
CA SER A 56 3.08 2.49 -3.86
C SER A 56 2.71 3.92 -3.47
N GLY A 57 3.31 4.42 -2.38
CA GLY A 57 3.15 5.78 -1.89
C GLY A 57 3.70 6.81 -2.87
N GLY A 58 5.00 6.70 -3.18
CA GLY A 58 5.63 7.54 -4.18
C GLY A 58 6.68 8.45 -3.58
N GLY A 59 6.33 9.68 -3.31
CA GLY A 59 7.17 10.59 -2.55
C GLY A 59 6.29 11.47 -1.68
N GLY A 60 6.82 11.97 -0.57
CA GLY A 60 6.02 12.67 0.43
C GLY A 60 5.51 11.70 1.49
N ASP A 61 4.86 12.22 2.51
CA ASP A 61 4.49 11.44 3.69
C ASP A 61 3.12 10.78 3.47
N ASP A 62 3.10 9.48 3.17
CA ASP A 62 1.92 8.79 2.68
C ASP A 62 1.19 8.00 3.79
N GLU A 63 -0.13 7.88 3.67
CA GLU A 63 -0.96 6.96 4.46
C GLU A 63 -1.44 5.81 3.57
N ILE A 64 -0.89 4.61 3.77
CA ILE A 64 -1.15 3.44 2.94
C ILE A 64 -1.87 2.36 3.75
N TYR A 65 -3.02 1.92 3.25
CA TYR A 65 -3.83 0.85 3.83
C TYR A 65 -3.93 -0.29 2.83
N GLY A 66 -3.29 -1.43 3.14
CA GLY A 66 -3.49 -2.68 2.39
C GLY A 66 -4.96 -3.10 2.48
N ASN A 67 -5.40 -3.33 3.73
CA ASN A 67 -6.67 -4.00 4.05
C ASN A 67 -6.64 -5.42 3.48
N GLY A 68 -7.79 -5.97 3.09
CA GLY A 68 -7.98 -7.39 2.86
C GLY A 68 -7.16 -7.95 1.70
N GLY A 69 -6.25 -8.85 1.99
CA GLY A 69 -5.58 -9.68 0.99
C GLY A 69 -4.07 -9.72 1.21
N SER A 70 -3.33 -10.38 0.32
CA SER A 70 -1.87 -10.43 0.41
C SER A 70 -1.25 -9.39 -0.50
N ASP A 71 -0.85 -8.27 0.09
CA ASP A 71 -0.45 -7.07 -0.61
C ASP A 71 1.06 -6.94 -0.76
N ARG A 72 1.46 -6.13 -1.73
CA ARG A 72 2.82 -5.61 -1.85
C ARG A 72 2.78 -4.10 -1.69
N ILE A 73 3.31 -3.62 -0.58
CA ILE A 73 3.26 -2.21 -0.21
C ILE A 73 4.67 -1.60 -0.29
N ASN A 74 4.79 -0.44 -0.92
CA ASN A 74 6.05 0.31 -1.00
C ASN A 74 5.84 1.80 -0.70
N GLY A 75 6.26 2.25 0.49
CA GLY A 75 6.16 3.66 0.92
C GLY A 75 6.96 4.60 0.01
N LYS A 76 8.22 4.21 -0.27
CA LYS A 76 9.23 4.93 -1.06
C LYS A 76 9.91 6.05 -0.32
N ASN A 77 9.61 7.33 -0.56
CA ASN A 77 10.36 8.44 0.06
C ASN A 77 9.40 9.30 0.86
N GLY A 78 9.71 9.61 2.11
CA GLY A 78 8.83 10.36 2.99
C GLY A 78 8.65 9.61 4.30
N ASP A 79 8.02 10.25 5.27
CA ASP A 79 7.71 9.63 6.56
C ASP A 79 6.34 8.93 6.45
N ASP A 80 6.35 7.65 6.08
CA ASP A 80 5.14 6.93 5.68
C ASP A 80 4.45 6.24 6.85
N ARG A 81 3.12 6.10 6.75
CA ARG A 81 2.29 5.31 7.65
C ARG A 81 1.64 4.17 6.90
N ILE A 82 2.01 2.95 7.24
CA ILE A 82 1.53 1.75 6.55
C ILE A 82 0.68 0.93 7.53
N MET A 83 -0.52 0.56 7.09
CA MET A 83 -1.47 -0.26 7.84
C MET A 83 -1.77 -1.54 7.04
N ALA A 84 -1.21 -2.64 7.53
CA ALA A 84 -1.20 -3.98 6.96
C ALA A 84 -1.68 -5.04 7.98
N ALA A 85 -2.32 -4.60 9.05
CA ALA A 85 -2.76 -5.47 10.13
C ALA A 85 -4.17 -6.04 9.88
N ASP A 86 -4.35 -6.75 8.76
CA ASP A 86 -5.63 -7.31 8.32
C ASP A 86 -5.74 -8.85 8.51
N GLY A 87 -4.71 -9.47 9.08
CA GLY A 87 -4.59 -10.91 9.28
C GLY A 87 -4.12 -11.68 8.05
N LYS A 88 -3.61 -11.00 7.03
CA LYS A 88 -3.02 -11.61 5.85
C LYS A 88 -1.51 -11.45 5.87
N ARG A 89 -0.87 -11.98 4.82
CA ARG A 89 0.56 -11.89 4.63
C ARG A 89 0.86 -10.81 3.61
N ASP A 90 1.35 -9.68 4.10
CA ASP A 90 1.82 -8.59 3.27
C ASP A 90 3.34 -8.60 3.11
N ILE A 91 3.79 -7.98 2.03
CA ILE A 91 5.19 -7.67 1.80
C ILE A 91 5.33 -6.16 1.79
N ILE A 92 6.03 -5.61 2.78
CA ILE A 92 6.11 -4.17 3.00
C ILE A 92 7.54 -3.70 2.81
N TYR A 93 7.72 -2.67 1.99
CA TYR A 93 8.98 -1.94 1.83
C TYR A 93 8.73 -0.49 2.26
N CYS A 94 9.34 -0.04 3.35
CA CYS A 94 9.07 1.32 3.83
C CYS A 94 9.78 2.35 2.95
N GLY A 95 11.09 2.22 2.79
CA GLY A 95 11.86 3.05 1.86
C GLY A 95 12.77 4.03 2.58
N ARG A 96 12.65 5.33 2.33
CA ARG A 96 13.49 6.38 2.93
C ARG A 96 12.59 7.35 3.69
N GLY A 97 12.82 7.45 4.98
CA GLY A 97 12.16 8.42 5.84
C GLY A 97 12.19 7.88 7.26
N THR A 98 11.27 8.36 8.08
CA THR A 98 10.91 7.76 9.36
C THR A 98 9.54 7.12 9.23
N ASP A 99 9.53 5.81 9.05
CA ASP A 99 8.34 5.07 8.67
C ASP A 99 7.71 4.35 9.87
N TYR A 100 6.38 4.31 9.85
CA TYR A 100 5.54 3.67 10.88
C TYR A 100 4.65 2.60 10.25
N VAL A 101 4.92 1.34 10.58
CA VAL A 101 4.15 0.20 10.07
C VAL A 101 3.33 -0.42 11.20
N TYR A 102 2.05 -0.64 10.94
CA TYR A 102 1.19 -1.52 11.72
C TYR A 102 1.05 -2.82 10.94
N ALA A 103 1.65 -3.87 11.47
CA ALA A 103 1.74 -5.18 10.84
C ALA A 103 1.28 -6.27 11.81
N ASP A 104 0.71 -7.33 11.27
CA ASP A 104 0.45 -8.54 12.03
C ASP A 104 1.74 -9.35 12.22
N TYR A 105 1.88 -9.94 13.40
CA TYR A 105 2.90 -10.96 13.65
C TYR A 105 2.31 -12.04 14.52
N ASN A 106 2.14 -13.23 13.94
CA ASN A 106 1.75 -14.40 14.68
C ASN A 106 2.84 -15.46 14.62
N ARG A 107 3.40 -15.85 15.79
CA ARG A 107 4.35 -16.97 15.87
C ARG A 107 3.66 -18.33 15.68
N TYR A 108 2.33 -18.37 15.72
CA TYR A 108 1.52 -19.59 15.65
C TYR A 108 0.76 -19.77 14.34
N ASP A 109 0.70 -18.73 13.50
CA ASP A 109 0.01 -18.78 12.21
C ASP A 109 0.98 -18.34 11.11
N ALA A 110 1.45 -19.30 10.32
CA ALA A 110 2.41 -19.08 9.24
C ALA A 110 1.80 -18.35 8.03
N ASP A 111 0.47 -18.19 8.00
CA ASP A 111 -0.26 -17.52 6.93
C ASP A 111 -0.51 -16.02 7.22
N ALA A 112 -0.26 -15.55 8.46
CA ALA A 112 -0.52 -14.17 8.92
C ALA A 112 0.75 -13.43 9.40
N THR A 113 1.92 -13.77 8.87
CA THR A 113 3.16 -13.04 9.18
C THR A 113 3.49 -12.06 8.08
N ASP A 114 3.33 -10.77 8.36
CA ASP A 114 3.82 -9.74 7.46
C ASP A 114 5.33 -9.79 7.33
N LEU A 115 5.79 -9.59 6.10
CA LEU A 115 7.19 -9.51 5.76
C LEU A 115 7.55 -8.04 5.58
N VAL A 116 8.01 -7.43 6.65
CA VAL A 116 8.42 -6.02 6.69
C VAL A 116 9.90 -5.89 6.38
N TYR A 117 10.23 -5.19 5.29
CA TYR A 117 11.57 -5.04 4.73
C TYR A 117 12.01 -3.58 4.62
N TYR A 118 13.33 -3.38 4.69
CA TYR A 118 14.06 -2.15 4.36
C TYR A 118 13.59 -0.86 5.06
N ARG A 119 14.43 -0.38 5.99
CA ARG A 119 14.33 0.96 6.62
C ARG A 119 12.92 1.28 7.14
N CYS A 120 12.30 0.32 7.80
CA CYS A 120 11.12 0.58 8.60
C CYS A 120 11.57 0.89 10.02
N GLU A 121 11.42 2.14 10.46
CA GLU A 121 11.92 2.59 11.77
C GLU A 121 11.05 2.07 12.91
N THR A 122 9.73 2.20 12.80
CA THR A 122 8.79 1.76 13.85
C THR A 122 7.83 0.72 13.30
N ILE A 123 7.93 -0.50 13.81
CA ILE A 123 6.99 -1.58 13.50
C ILE A 123 6.16 -1.88 14.75
N LYS A 124 4.87 -1.58 14.69
CA LYS A 124 3.91 -1.99 15.70
C LYS A 124 3.28 -3.29 15.29
N ILE A 125 3.64 -4.30 16.07
CA ILE A 125 3.07 -5.62 15.97
C ILE A 125 1.73 -5.67 16.69
N VAL A 126 0.71 -6.10 15.98
CA VAL A 126 -0.56 -6.48 16.57
C VAL A 126 -0.75 -8.00 16.45
N ASN A 127 -1.41 -8.59 17.46
CA ASN A 127 -1.80 -9.99 17.36
C ASN A 127 -3.01 -10.06 16.42
N ALA A 128 -2.87 -10.81 15.32
CA ALA A 128 -4.01 -11.22 14.51
C ALA A 128 -5.03 -11.91 15.42
N ARG A 129 -6.30 -11.45 15.38
CA ARG A 129 -7.40 -12.02 16.18
C ARG A 129 -8.02 -13.22 15.50
#